data_AF-A0A378NQR8-F1
#
_entry.id   AF-A0A378NQR8-F1
#
_cell.length_a   1.000
_cell.length_b   1.000
_cell.length_c   1.000
_cell.angle_alpha   90.00
_cell.angle_beta   90.00
_cell.angle_gamma   90.00
#
_symmetry.space_group_name_H-M   'P 1'
#
loop_
_entity.id
_entity.type
_entity.pdbx_description
1 polymer ?
#
loop_
_entity_poly.entity_id
_entity_poly.type
_entity_poly.pdbx_seq_one_letter_code
_entity_poly.pdbx_strand_id
1 'polypeptide(L)'
;MKDEQDIIITLGKMNNRYERFNLVDDSFTLEMKDLETNINIKLIVSKRDKNKNQLYRLNMNKNTSKNIVIYQKVNAVTFHFLVNWISLHFKD
;
A
#
# COMPACT_ATOMS: atom_id res chain seq x y z
N MET A 1 14.50 15.54 18.23
CA MET A 1 13.44 14.71 17.62
C MET A 1 13.38 15.08 16.16
N LYS A 2 13.52 14.12 15.24
CA LYS A 2 13.32 14.39 13.81
C LYS A 2 11.82 14.44 13.58
N ASP A 3 11.35 15.52 12.97
CA ASP A 3 9.96 15.65 12.52
C ASP A 3 9.67 14.52 11.52
N GLU A 4 9.00 13.48 12.00
CA GLU A 4 8.44 12.44 11.13
C GLU A 4 7.30 13.09 10.36
N GLN A 5 7.57 13.45 9.10
CA GLN A 5 6.54 13.91 8.19
C GLN A 5 5.72 12.68 7.78
N ASP A 6 4.62 12.46 8.50
CA ASP A 6 3.60 11.50 8.10
C ASP A 6 2.92 12.02 6.83
N ILE A 7 3.13 11.31 5.71
CA ILE A 7 2.36 11.56 4.50
C ILE A 7 1.05 10.79 4.64
N ILE A 8 0.00 11.49 5.07
CA ILE A 8 -1.37 10.96 5.11
C ILE A 8 -2.01 11.18 3.73
N ILE A 9 -2.23 10.10 2.98
CA ILE A 9 -3.01 10.14 1.74
C ILE A 9 -4.43 9.68 2.06
N THR A 10 -5.33 10.63 2.31
CA THR A 10 -6.76 10.35 2.45
C THR A 10 -7.38 10.22 1.07
N LEU A 11 -7.77 9.01 0.70
CA LEU A 11 -8.54 8.74 -0.51
C LEU A 11 -10.01 8.69 -0.08
N GLY A 12 -10.85 9.52 -0.69
CA GLY A 12 -12.27 9.63 -0.34
C GLY A 12 -12.98 8.27 -0.36
N LYS A 13 -14.20 8.22 0.20
CA LYS A 13 -14.97 6.97 0.28
C LYS A 13 -15.25 6.42 -1.13
N MET A 14 -14.69 5.25 -1.44
CA MET A 14 -14.98 4.51 -2.67
C MET A 14 -16.17 3.59 -2.43
N ASN A 15 -17.34 3.89 -2.99
CA ASN A 15 -18.57 3.13 -2.70
C ASN A 15 -18.73 1.87 -3.56
N ASN A 16 -18.20 1.88 -4.80
CA ASN A 16 -18.26 0.76 -5.73
C ASN A 16 -16.84 0.32 -6.10
N ARG A 17 -16.31 -0.67 -5.39
CA ARG A 17 -14.89 -1.04 -5.47
C ARG A 17 -14.67 -2.54 -5.38
N TYR A 18 -13.54 -2.99 -5.93
CA TYR A 18 -12.96 -4.28 -5.51
C TYR A 18 -11.69 -4.03 -4.72
N GLU A 19 -11.40 -4.97 -3.81
CA GLU A 19 -10.17 -5.00 -3.05
C GLU A 19 -9.48 -6.36 -3.26
N ARG A 20 -8.14 -6.37 -3.33
CA ARG A 20 -7.33 -7.59 -3.39
C ARG A 20 -6.15 -7.50 -2.44
N PHE A 21 -5.96 -8.53 -1.64
CA PHE A 21 -4.79 -8.72 -0.81
C PHE A 21 -4.00 -9.91 -1.31
N ASN A 22 -2.68 -9.76 -1.42
CA ASN A 22 -1.77 -10.84 -1.78
C ASN A 22 -0.50 -10.77 -0.95
N LEU A 23 -0.19 -11.84 -0.23
CA LEU A 23 1.01 -12.00 0.58
C LEU A 23 1.96 -12.98 -0.13
N VAL A 24 3.20 -12.57 -0.36
CA VAL A 24 4.25 -13.39 -0.97
C VAL A 24 5.54 -13.16 -0.19
N ASP A 25 5.98 -14.20 0.52
CA ASP A 25 7.18 -14.21 1.36
C ASP A 25 7.24 -12.99 2.31
N ASP A 26 8.28 -12.15 2.16
CA ASP A 26 8.54 -10.95 2.94
C ASP A 26 7.86 -9.69 2.35
N SER A 27 6.82 -9.85 1.53
CA SER A 27 6.09 -8.75 0.93
C SER A 27 4.59 -8.99 0.84
N PHE A 28 3.80 -7.93 0.94
CA PHE A 28 2.38 -7.99 0.63
C PHE A 28 1.95 -6.84 -0.28
N THR A 29 0.82 -7.08 -0.93
CA THR A 29 0.18 -6.16 -1.85
C THR A 29 -1.26 -5.97 -1.40
N LEU A 30 -1.68 -4.72 -1.35
CA LEU A 30 -3.07 -4.32 -1.14
C LEU A 30 -3.49 -3.47 -2.34
N GLU A 31 -4.44 -3.96 -3.10
CA GLU A 31 -4.97 -3.29 -4.29
C GLU A 31 -6.43 -2.92 -4.05
N MET A 32 -6.80 -1.70 -4.41
CA MET A 32 -8.18 -1.22 -4.41
C MET A 32 -8.44 -0.55 -5.75
N LYS A 33 -9.58 -0.85 -6.36
CA LYS A 33 -10.02 -0.17 -7.58
C LYS A 33 -11.42 0.37 -7.43
N ASP A 34 -11.58 1.67 -7.63
CA ASP A 34 -12.88 2.30 -7.82
C ASP A 34 -13.41 1.99 -9.23
N LEU A 35 -14.57 1.37 -9.30
CA LEU A 35 -15.20 0.96 -10.56
C LEU A 35 -15.87 2.13 -11.28
N GLU A 36 -16.26 3.20 -10.58
CA GLU A 36 -16.89 4.38 -11.17
C GLU A 36 -15.85 5.30 -11.80
N THR A 37 -14.78 5.59 -11.06
CA THR A 37 -13.74 6.53 -11.52
C THR A 37 -12.58 5.85 -12.27
N ASN A 38 -12.56 4.50 -12.24
CA ASN A 38 -11.49 3.66 -12.77
C ASN A 38 -10.11 3.97 -12.16
N ILE A 39 -10.09 4.53 -10.94
CA ILE A 39 -8.87 4.79 -10.18
C ILE A 39 -8.43 3.48 -9.52
N ASN A 40 -7.15 3.11 -9.70
CA ASN A 40 -6.54 1.98 -8.99
C ASN A 40 -5.51 2.50 -7.99
N ILE A 41 -5.54 1.96 -6.78
CA ILE A 41 -4.57 2.21 -5.74
C ILE A 41 -3.91 0.89 -5.38
N LYS A 42 -2.58 0.86 -5.42
CA LYS A 42 -1.80 -0.31 -5.04
C LYS A 42 -0.76 0.06 -4.01
N LEU A 43 -0.92 -0.47 -2.80
CA LEU A 43 0.08 -0.43 -1.74
C LEU A 43 0.90 -1.72 -1.80
N ILE A 44 2.22 -1.57 -1.82
CA ILE A 44 3.19 -2.67 -1.83
C ILE A 44 4.07 -2.48 -0.62
N VAL A 45 3.98 -3.40 0.34
CA VAL A 45 4.78 -3.36 1.57
C VAL A 45 5.74 -4.52 1.57
N SER A 46 7.01 -4.26 1.89
CA SER A 46 8.02 -5.29 2.07
C SER A 46 8.76 -5.13 3.38
N LYS A 47 9.22 -6.26 3.94
CA LYS A 47 10.11 -6.25 5.09
C LYS A 47 11.43 -5.59 4.69
N ARG A 48 11.89 -4.65 5.51
CA ARG A 48 13.16 -3.95 5.30
C ARG A 48 14.29 -4.94 5.53
N ASP A 49 14.94 -5.31 4.43
CA ASP A 49 16.18 -6.05 4.45
C ASP A 49 17.28 -5.16 5.08
N LYS A 50 18.00 -5.64 6.10
CA LYS A 50 18.96 -4.83 6.88
C LYS A 50 20.04 -4.19 6.00
N ASN A 51 20.28 -4.76 4.81
CA ASN A 51 21.39 -4.41 3.93
C ASN A 51 21.00 -3.58 2.68
N LYS A 52 19.71 -3.29 2.46
CA LYS A 52 19.27 -2.54 1.26
C LYS A 52 18.43 -1.33 1.64
N ASN A 53 19.13 -0.22 1.86
CA ASN A 53 18.52 1.10 2.01
C ASN A 53 18.14 1.62 0.62
N GLN A 54 16.85 1.78 0.30
CA GLN A 54 16.48 2.54 -0.90
C GLN A 54 15.09 3.15 -0.85
N LEU A 55 15.05 4.33 -1.47
CA LEU A 55 14.08 5.41 -1.44
C LEU A 55 12.66 5.04 -1.90
N TYR A 56 11.70 5.76 -1.31
CA TYR A 56 10.32 5.84 -1.76
C TYR A 56 10.24 6.42 -3.17
N ARG A 57 9.49 5.78 -4.08
CA ARG A 57 9.17 6.31 -5.40
C ARG A 57 7.67 6.35 -5.57
N LEU A 58 7.08 7.53 -5.44
CA LEU A 58 5.74 7.80 -5.94
C LEU A 58 5.86 7.97 -7.47
N ASN A 59 5.19 7.12 -8.23
CA ASN A 59 5.15 7.24 -9.69
C ASN A 59 3.71 7.49 -10.13
N MET A 60 3.43 8.68 -10.65
CA MET A 60 2.15 9.01 -11.27
C MET A 60 2.32 8.93 -12.79
N ASN A 61 1.81 7.86 -13.40
CA ASN A 61 1.86 7.72 -14.86
C ASN A 61 0.71 8.53 -15.49
N LYS A 62 1.04 9.44 -16.41
CA LYS A 62 0.06 10.29 -17.10
C LYS A 62 -0.83 9.53 -18.09
N ASN A 63 -0.49 8.30 -18.50
CA ASN A 63 -1.08 7.73 -19.72
C ASN A 63 -1.76 6.35 -19.62
N THR A 64 -2.14 5.90 -18.45
CA THR A 64 -3.00 4.70 -18.31
C THR A 64 -3.81 4.83 -17.03
N SER A 65 -5.13 5.01 -17.13
CA SER A 65 -6.12 4.81 -16.06
C SER A 65 -5.64 5.23 -14.66
N LYS A 66 -5.81 6.49 -14.26
CA LYS A 66 -5.55 7.07 -12.91
C LYS A 66 -5.06 6.05 -11.85
N ASN A 67 -3.75 5.75 -11.82
CA ASN A 67 -3.17 4.74 -10.92
C ASN A 67 -2.31 5.43 -9.85
N ILE A 68 -2.49 5.07 -8.59
CA ILE A 68 -1.68 5.48 -7.44
C ILE A 68 -0.94 4.25 -6.93
N VAL A 69 0.39 4.25 -6.96
CA VAL A 69 1.20 3.14 -6.44
C VAL A 69 2.09 3.64 -5.32
N ILE A 70 1.98 2.99 -4.17
CA ILE A 70 2.74 3.32 -2.95
C ILE A 70 3.62 2.12 -2.61
N TYR A 71 4.92 2.37 -2.47
CA TYR A 71 5.89 1.37 -2.04
C TYR A 71 6.40 1.71 -0.65
N GLN A 72 6.25 0.79 0.29
CA GLN A 72 6.70 0.95 1.67
C GLN A 72 7.62 -0.20 2.06
N LYS A 73 8.73 0.13 2.74
CA LYS A 73 9.55 -0.84 3.47
C LYS A 73 9.39 -0.62 4.96
N VAL A 74 9.14 -1.68 5.72
CA VAL A 74 8.91 -1.60 7.17
C VAL A 74 9.76 -2.61 7.92
N ASN A 75 10.06 -2.36 9.20
CA ASN A 75 10.76 -3.37 10.00
C ASN A 75 9.89 -4.62 10.19
N ALA A 76 10.50 -5.72 10.68
CA ALA A 76 9.81 -7.00 10.87
C ALA A 76 8.56 -6.89 11.77
N VAL A 77 8.65 -6.15 12.88
CA VAL A 77 7.55 -6.00 13.84
C VAL A 77 6.37 -5.30 13.18
N THR A 78 6.61 -4.18 12.49
CA THR A 78 5.59 -3.45 11.74
C THR A 78 5.02 -4.28 10.61
N PHE A 79 5.84 -5.07 9.90
CA PHE A 79 5.37 -5.96 8.84
C PHE A 79 4.35 -6.96 9.36
N HIS A 80 4.69 -7.68 10.43
CA HIS A 80 3.81 -8.68 11.03
C HIS A 80 2.54 -8.06 11.62
N PHE A 81 2.65 -6.88 12.24
CA PHE A 81 1.48 -6.13 12.70
C PHE A 81 0.51 -5.83 11.55
N LEU A 82 1.01 -5.29 10.44
CA LEU A 82 0.17 -4.93 9.28
C LEU A 82 -0.47 -6.16 8.63
N VAL A 83 0.26 -7.26 8.46
CA VAL A 83 -0.29 -8.51 7.89
C VAL A 83 -1.43 -9.06 8.76
N ASN A 84 -1.25 -9.06 10.08
CA ASN A 84 -2.29 -9.52 11.01
C ASN A 84 -3.51 -8.60 10.97
N TRP A 85 -3.31 -7.28 10.99
CA TRP A 85 -4.39 -6.32 10.91
C TRP A 85 -5.21 -6.48 9.62
N ILE A 86 -4.55 -6.58 8.46
CA ILE A 86 -5.25 -6.81 7.19
C ILE A 86 -6.01 -8.13 7.23
N SER A 87 -5.41 -9.21 7.72
CA SER A 87 -6.07 -10.53 7.79
C SER A 87 -7.35 -10.52 8.62
N LEU A 88 -7.44 -9.64 9.62
CA LEU A 88 -8.64 -9.45 10.47
C LEU A 88 -9.71 -8.60 9.80
N HIS A 89 -9.34 -7.65 8.93
CA HIS A 89 -10.26 -6.63 8.40
C HIS A 89 -10.59 -6.78 6.91
N PHE A 90 -9.94 -7.70 6.19
CA PHE A 90 -10.14 -7.89 4.75
C PHE A 90 -11.18 -8.96 4.40
N LYS A 91 -11.85 -9.56 5.39
CA LYS A 91 -12.81 -10.66 5.22
C LYS A 91 -14.26 -10.31 5.59
N ASP A 92 -14.53 -9.05 5.92
CA ASP A 92 -15.89 -8.49 6.04
C ASP A 92 -16.21 -7.65 4.81
#